data_AF-A0A9R1W7P5-F1
#
_entry.id   AF-A0A9R1W7P5-F1
#
_cell.length_a   1.000
_cell.length_b   1.000
_cell.length_c   1.000
_cell.angle_alpha   90.00
_cell.angle_beta   90.00
_cell.angle_gamma   90.00
#
_symmetry.space_group_name_H-M   'P 1'
#
loop_
_entity.id
_entity.type
_entity.pdbx_description
1 polymer ?
#
loop_
_entity_poly.entity_id
_entity_poly.type
_entity_poly.pdbx_seq_one_letter_code
_entity_poly.pdbx_strand_id
1 'polypeptide(L)'
;MLITLDSLSMYAHVFKEKYKCLSNDVIHVCEQEVDVTEDAIFNLTLLYIEKSLLSYGLSLMQIPNMPFPDHRYIPESYNMLIQDELNYDPPILEVEHQYLHSKLNIEQINVYDTIMNVVNNKQSGVFFLFGYGGTGKTIVWKTLFDAIRSKGEIVINVASIGIASLLLSGGRTTHSRFNIPFNLNEDSFCTIAPDDDLAALLNNAKLII
;
A
#
# COMPACT_ATOMS: atom_id res chain seq x y z
N MET A 1 -6.76 23.76 -7.19
CA MET A 1 -7.15 23.49 -8.60
C MET A 1 -7.98 22.22 -8.58
N LEU A 2 -9.31 22.35 -8.56
CA LEU A 2 -10.24 21.22 -8.51
C LEU A 2 -10.36 20.65 -9.92
N ILE A 3 -9.96 19.40 -10.09
CA ILE A 3 -10.04 18.71 -11.37
C ILE A 3 -11.46 18.09 -11.45
N THR A 4 -12.30 18.60 -12.36
CA THR A 4 -13.67 18.12 -12.59
C THR A 4 -13.68 16.90 -13.52
N LEU A 5 -14.75 16.09 -13.49
CA LEU A 5 -14.86 14.79 -14.19
C LEU A 5 -14.61 14.80 -15.72
N ASP A 6 -14.69 15.95 -16.40
CA ASP A 6 -14.34 16.07 -17.84
C ASP A 6 -12.83 15.94 -18.13
N SER A 7 -12.00 15.94 -17.07
CA SER A 7 -10.54 15.81 -17.14
C SER A 7 -10.03 14.39 -17.35
N LEU A 8 -10.87 13.35 -17.25
CA LEU A 8 -10.37 11.99 -17.31
C LEU A 8 -9.81 11.62 -18.70
N SER A 9 -10.39 12.20 -19.77
CA SER A 9 -9.84 12.13 -21.13
C SER A 9 -8.51 12.89 -21.30
N MET A 10 -8.23 13.84 -20.40
CA MET A 10 -6.99 14.62 -20.39
C MET A 10 -5.82 13.77 -19.91
N TYR A 11 -5.99 12.79 -19.02
CA TYR A 11 -4.86 11.99 -18.53
C TYR A 11 -4.21 11.15 -19.62
N ALA A 12 -5.00 10.44 -20.42
CA ALA A 12 -4.50 9.67 -21.57
C ALA A 12 -3.82 10.58 -22.61
N HIS A 13 -4.41 11.75 -22.87
CA HIS A 13 -3.84 12.75 -23.76
C HIS A 13 -2.51 13.33 -23.23
N VAL A 14 -2.47 13.70 -21.94
CA VAL A 14 -1.27 14.22 -21.27
C VAL A 14 -0.18 13.17 -21.25
N PHE A 15 -0.52 11.91 -20.96
CA PHE A 15 0.44 10.80 -21.02
C PHE A 15 1.01 10.66 -22.44
N LYS A 16 0.17 10.66 -23.49
CA LYS A 16 0.64 10.57 -24.87
C LYS A 16 1.57 11.73 -25.26
N GLU A 17 1.24 12.95 -24.86
CA GLU A 17 2.03 14.17 -25.12
C GLU A 17 3.33 14.23 -24.30
N LYS A 18 3.33 13.68 -23.08
CA LYS A 18 4.45 13.78 -22.11
C LYS A 18 5.22 12.48 -21.91
N TYR A 19 4.84 11.40 -22.59
CA TYR A 19 5.42 10.07 -22.44
C TYR A 19 6.94 10.10 -22.50
N LYS A 20 7.52 10.76 -23.52
CA LYS A 20 8.98 10.86 -23.68
C LYS A 20 9.68 11.47 -22.46
N CYS A 21 9.04 12.41 -21.78
CA CYS A 21 9.59 12.99 -20.55
C CYS A 21 9.44 12.05 -19.36
N LEU A 22 8.30 11.34 -19.27
CA LEU A 22 8.02 10.38 -18.19
C LEU A 22 8.88 9.12 -18.30
N SER A 23 9.29 8.75 -19.50
CA SER A 23 10.13 7.58 -19.75
C SER A 23 11.62 7.84 -19.54
N ASN A 24 12.06 9.07 -19.23
CA ASN A 24 13.48 9.41 -19.14
C ASN A 24 14.25 8.54 -18.11
N ASP A 25 13.68 8.33 -16.93
CA ASP A 25 14.31 7.50 -15.90
C ASP A 25 14.37 6.03 -16.34
N VAL A 26 13.33 5.55 -17.01
CA VAL A 26 13.27 4.19 -17.58
C VAL A 26 14.29 4.01 -18.69
N ILE A 27 14.42 4.99 -19.59
CA ILE A 27 15.42 5.00 -20.67
C ILE A 27 16.81 4.92 -20.07
N HIS A 28 17.13 5.73 -19.06
CA HIS A 28 18.45 5.73 -18.44
C HIS A 28 18.76 4.40 -17.73
N VAL A 29 17.77 3.75 -17.10
CA VAL A 29 17.91 2.42 -16.51
C VAL A 29 18.15 1.36 -17.61
N CYS A 30 17.40 1.45 -18.70
CA CYS A 30 17.46 0.53 -19.83
C CYS A 30 18.69 0.71 -20.73
N GLU A 31 19.29 1.90 -20.80
CA GLU A 31 20.53 2.17 -21.57
C GLU A 31 21.75 1.38 -21.06
N GLN A 32 21.66 0.82 -19.85
CA GLN A 32 22.66 -0.11 -19.31
C GLN A 32 22.48 -1.55 -19.79
N GLU A 33 21.37 -1.87 -20.46
CA GLU A 33 21.09 -3.18 -21.03
C GLU A 33 21.11 -3.13 -22.57
N VAL A 34 21.76 -4.13 -23.16
CA VAL A 34 21.88 -4.25 -24.62
C VAL A 34 20.57 -4.83 -25.14
N ASP A 35 19.87 -4.07 -25.99
CA ASP A 35 18.69 -4.49 -26.79
C ASP A 35 17.29 -4.15 -26.24
N VAL A 36 17.09 -2.94 -25.68
CA VAL A 36 15.77 -2.46 -25.23
C VAL A 36 14.98 -1.79 -26.37
N THR A 37 13.79 -2.32 -26.69
CA THR A 37 12.89 -1.79 -27.72
C THR A 37 12.05 -0.60 -27.21
N GLU A 38 11.57 0.27 -28.11
CA GLU A 38 10.63 1.34 -27.74
C GLU A 38 9.35 0.79 -27.08
N ASP A 39 8.90 -0.40 -27.50
CA ASP A 39 7.77 -1.12 -26.89
C ASP A 39 8.07 -1.51 -25.43
N ALA A 40 9.30 -1.97 -25.14
CA ALA A 40 9.71 -2.27 -23.77
C ALA A 40 9.75 -1.02 -22.89
N ILE A 41 10.32 0.08 -23.37
CA ILE A 41 10.36 1.35 -22.64
C ILE A 41 8.93 1.85 -22.35
N PHE A 42 8.00 1.69 -23.30
CA PHE A 42 6.62 2.12 -23.14
C PHE A 42 5.90 1.33 -22.05
N ASN A 43 5.98 0.01 -22.10
CA ASN A 43 5.35 -0.87 -21.12
C ASN A 43 5.98 -0.74 -19.72
N LEU A 44 7.31 -0.59 -19.64
CA LEU A 44 8.00 -0.35 -18.36
C LEU A 44 7.59 1.01 -17.77
N THR A 45 7.49 2.06 -18.58
CA THR A 45 7.03 3.38 -18.12
C THR A 45 5.62 3.30 -17.55
N LEU A 46 4.70 2.60 -18.24
CA LEU A 46 3.37 2.36 -17.71
C LEU A 46 3.37 1.55 -16.41
N LEU A 47 4.28 0.56 -16.28
CA LEU A 47 4.43 -0.23 -15.06
C LEU A 47 4.87 0.64 -13.87
N TYR A 48 5.81 1.56 -14.08
CA TYR A 48 6.23 2.52 -13.05
C TYR A 48 5.11 3.49 -12.66
N ILE A 49 4.31 3.94 -13.63
CA ILE A 49 3.14 4.79 -13.36
C ILE A 49 2.08 4.00 -12.59
N GLU A 50 1.79 2.76 -12.98
CA GLU A 50 0.85 1.88 -12.27
C GLU A 50 1.29 1.69 -10.82
N LYS A 51 2.56 1.35 -10.60
CA LYS A 51 3.14 1.24 -9.25
C LYS A 51 2.94 2.52 -8.44
N SER A 52 3.17 3.68 -9.07
CA SER A 52 2.99 4.98 -8.42
C SER A 52 1.53 5.24 -8.07
N LEU A 53 0.60 5.00 -9.00
CA LEU A 53 -0.83 5.19 -8.78
C LEU A 53 -1.38 4.25 -7.71
N LEU A 54 -0.94 3.00 -7.72
CA LEU A 54 -1.35 1.99 -6.77
C LEU A 54 -0.98 2.40 -5.35
N SER A 55 0.18 3.03 -5.12
CA SER A 55 0.53 3.56 -3.80
C SER A 55 -0.52 4.54 -3.24
N TYR A 56 -1.27 5.22 -4.11
CA TYR A 56 -2.38 6.12 -3.77
C TYR A 56 -3.77 5.46 -3.84
N GLY A 57 -3.84 4.16 -4.12
CA GLY A 57 -5.09 3.40 -4.25
C GLY A 57 -5.84 3.63 -5.56
N LEU A 58 -5.12 4.06 -6.61
CA LEU A 58 -5.65 4.20 -7.96
C LEU A 58 -4.96 3.21 -8.89
N SER A 59 -5.62 2.80 -9.97
CA SER A 59 -5.02 2.00 -11.04
C SER A 59 -5.25 2.66 -12.38
N LEU A 60 -4.33 2.47 -13.33
CA LEU A 60 -4.49 2.83 -14.74
C LEU A 60 -5.76 2.22 -15.32
N MET A 61 -6.18 1.03 -14.87
CA MET A 61 -7.45 0.40 -15.28
C MET A 61 -8.69 1.24 -14.94
N GLN A 62 -8.59 2.10 -13.91
CA GLN A 62 -9.67 2.96 -13.48
C GLN A 62 -9.65 4.32 -14.23
N ILE A 63 -8.64 4.58 -15.06
CA ILE A 63 -8.50 5.81 -15.85
C ILE A 63 -8.98 5.54 -17.29
N PRO A 64 -10.08 6.19 -17.75
CA PRO A 64 -10.61 6.00 -19.09
C PRO A 64 -9.57 6.30 -20.19
N ASN A 65 -9.47 5.41 -21.17
CA ASN A 65 -8.60 5.51 -22.35
C ASN A 65 -7.09 5.53 -22.05
N MET A 66 -6.67 5.22 -20.82
CA MET A 66 -5.27 5.08 -20.48
C MET A 66 -4.77 3.67 -20.91
N PRO A 67 -3.62 3.56 -21.60
CA PRO A 67 -3.04 2.26 -21.91
C PRO A 67 -2.55 1.59 -20.63
N PHE A 68 -2.70 0.27 -20.57
CA PHE A 68 -2.17 -0.58 -19.50
C PHE A 68 -0.93 -1.34 -20.02
N PRO A 69 0.07 -1.64 -19.17
CA PRO A 69 1.21 -2.45 -19.59
C PRO A 69 0.76 -3.79 -20.18
N ASP A 70 1.42 -4.22 -21.25
CA ASP A 70 1.28 -5.57 -21.78
C ASP A 70 1.71 -6.59 -20.71
N HIS A 71 0.93 -7.65 -20.58
CA HIS A 71 1.11 -8.74 -19.63
C HIS A 71 2.51 -9.36 -19.69
N ARG A 72 3.22 -9.30 -20.83
CA ARG A 72 4.61 -9.79 -20.95
C ARG A 72 5.61 -9.02 -20.07
N TYR A 73 5.30 -7.77 -19.71
CA TYR A 73 6.13 -6.90 -18.87
C TYR A 73 5.64 -6.85 -17.43
N ILE A 74 4.50 -7.46 -17.15
CA ILE A 74 3.98 -7.65 -15.80
C ILE A 74 4.41 -9.06 -15.38
N PRO A 75 5.37 -9.22 -14.46
CA PRO A 75 5.74 -10.55 -14.01
C PRO A 75 4.48 -11.23 -13.47
N GLU A 76 4.20 -12.47 -13.89
CA GLU A 76 3.01 -13.25 -13.49
C GLU A 76 2.84 -13.38 -11.96
N SER A 77 3.91 -13.15 -11.20
CA SER A 77 3.94 -13.16 -9.73
C SER A 77 3.98 -11.76 -9.09
N TYR A 78 3.82 -10.68 -9.86
CA TYR A 78 4.04 -9.32 -9.38
C TYR A 78 2.77 -8.70 -8.80
N ASN A 79 2.41 -9.15 -7.61
CA ASN A 79 1.37 -8.52 -6.81
C ASN A 79 1.85 -7.16 -6.30
N MET A 80 1.43 -6.09 -6.97
CA MET A 80 1.89 -4.73 -6.64
C MET A 80 1.44 -4.27 -5.25
N LEU A 81 0.29 -4.74 -4.76
CA LEU A 81 -0.17 -4.42 -3.41
C LEU A 81 0.79 -4.96 -2.34
N ILE A 82 1.34 -6.16 -2.57
CA ILE A 82 2.39 -6.73 -1.72
C ILE A 82 3.68 -5.92 -1.84
N GLN A 83 4.08 -5.53 -3.04
CA GLN A 83 5.30 -4.74 -3.24
C GLN A 83 5.23 -3.39 -2.54
N ASP A 84 4.09 -2.71 -2.59
CA ASP A 84 3.88 -1.44 -1.89
C ASP A 84 4.03 -1.59 -0.36
N GLU A 85 3.55 -2.70 0.21
CA GLU A 85 3.70 -2.96 1.65
C GLU A 85 5.12 -3.41 2.04
N LEU A 86 5.94 -3.83 1.08
CA LEU A 86 7.34 -4.21 1.30
C LEU A 86 8.32 -3.08 0.94
N ASN A 87 7.86 -2.01 0.30
CA ASN A 87 8.67 -0.90 -0.18
C ASN A 87 8.99 0.13 0.92
N TYR A 88 9.47 -0.36 2.06
CA TYR A 88 10.00 0.45 3.15
C TYR A 88 11.48 0.17 3.36
N ASP A 89 12.21 1.10 3.97
CA ASP A 89 13.61 0.94 4.35
C ASP A 89 13.70 0.28 5.74
N PRO A 90 14.04 -1.02 5.84
CA PRO A 90 13.97 -1.73 7.12
C PRO A 90 14.94 -1.18 8.19
N PRO A 91 16.20 -0.82 7.88
CA PRO A 91 17.07 -0.11 8.82
C PRO A 91 16.48 1.17 9.43
N ILE A 92 15.82 2.00 8.61
CA ILE A 92 15.20 3.24 9.11
C ILE A 92 14.05 2.89 10.08
N LEU A 93 13.20 1.93 9.70
CA LEU A 93 12.09 1.49 10.53
C LEU A 93 12.55 0.86 11.84
N GLU A 94 13.63 0.10 11.84
CA GLU A 94 14.20 -0.49 13.06
C GLU A 94 14.68 0.59 14.04
N VAL A 95 15.34 1.64 13.54
CA VAL A 95 15.76 2.78 14.37
C VAL A 95 14.55 3.51 14.95
N GLU A 96 13.52 3.76 14.13
CA GLU A 96 12.30 4.42 14.57
C GLU A 96 11.53 3.56 15.60
N HIS A 97 11.43 2.26 15.37
CA HIS A 97 10.86 1.28 16.28
C HIS A 97 11.55 1.33 17.65
N GLN A 98 12.88 1.22 17.69
CA GLN A 98 13.64 1.23 18.94
C GLN A 98 13.43 2.54 19.70
N TYR A 99 13.41 3.67 18.99
CA TYR A 99 13.11 4.96 19.58
C TYR A 99 11.72 4.99 20.20
N LEU A 100 10.68 4.62 19.46
CA LEU A 100 9.29 4.66 19.95
C LEU A 100 9.04 3.64 21.07
N HIS A 101 9.59 2.43 20.96
CA HIS A 101 9.51 1.41 21.98
C HIS A 101 10.10 1.91 23.31
N SER A 102 11.21 2.64 23.28
CA SER A 102 11.82 3.24 24.48
C SER A 102 10.96 4.31 25.16
N LYS A 103 9.96 4.86 24.45
CA LYS A 103 9.03 5.88 24.95
C LYS A 103 7.74 5.31 25.51
N LEU A 104 7.48 4.01 25.35
CA LEU A 104 6.27 3.39 25.85
C LEU A 104 6.28 3.35 27.38
N ASN A 105 5.12 3.63 27.97
CA ASN A 105 4.92 3.41 29.40
C ASN A 105 4.60 1.92 29.68
N ILE A 106 4.56 1.54 30.96
CA ILE A 106 4.37 0.14 31.39
C ILE A 106 3.09 -0.49 30.80
N GLU A 107 1.97 0.25 30.78
CA GLU A 107 0.70 -0.27 30.26
C GLU A 107 0.77 -0.48 28.74
N GLN A 108 1.39 0.47 28.02
CA GLN A 108 1.58 0.38 26.57
C GLN A 108 2.56 -0.74 26.19
N ILE A 109 3.61 -0.97 26.99
CA ILE A 109 4.54 -2.10 26.83
C ILE A 109 3.76 -3.41 26.96
N ASN A 110 2.91 -3.54 27.97
CA ASN A 110 2.09 -4.75 28.14
C ASN A 110 1.18 -5.01 26.94
N VAL A 111 0.57 -3.96 26.35
CA VAL A 111 -0.22 -4.08 25.12
C VAL A 111 0.65 -4.53 23.95
N TYR A 112 1.79 -3.87 23.76
CA TYR A 112 2.75 -4.17 22.69
C TYR A 112 3.22 -5.63 22.77
N ASP A 113 3.69 -6.07 23.95
CA ASP A 113 4.19 -7.42 24.18
C ASP A 113 3.11 -8.46 23.95
N THR A 114 1.87 -8.19 24.40
CA THR A 114 0.74 -9.11 24.19
C THR A 114 0.47 -9.33 22.70
N ILE A 115 0.42 -8.25 21.91
CA ILE A 115 0.14 -8.32 20.48
C ILE A 115 1.32 -8.95 19.73
N MET A 116 2.56 -8.51 20.01
CA MET A 116 3.76 -9.05 19.37
C MET A 116 3.95 -10.53 19.67
N ASN A 117 3.60 -11.00 20.86
CA ASN A 117 3.66 -12.42 21.19
C ASN A 117 2.69 -13.24 20.30
N VAL A 118 1.48 -12.75 20.08
CA VAL A 118 0.51 -13.42 19.16
C VAL A 118 1.02 -13.41 17.72
N VAL A 119 1.54 -12.27 17.24
CA VAL A 119 2.13 -12.14 15.90
C VAL A 119 3.32 -13.09 15.71
N ASN A 120 4.30 -13.08 16.62
CA ASN A 120 5.51 -13.89 16.52
C ASN A 120 5.21 -15.39 16.62
N ASN A 121 4.21 -15.79 17.40
CA ASN A 121 3.77 -17.18 17.50
C ASN A 121 2.82 -17.62 16.38
N LYS A 122 2.54 -16.75 15.40
CA LYS A 122 1.61 -17.00 14.27
C LYS A 122 0.23 -17.44 14.75
N GLN A 123 -0.22 -16.87 15.85
CA GLN A 123 -1.55 -17.10 16.41
C GLN A 123 -2.53 -16.05 15.86
N SER A 124 -3.80 -16.42 15.73
CA SER A 124 -4.86 -15.49 15.39
C SER A 124 -5.38 -14.79 16.64
N GLY A 125 -5.64 -13.48 16.57
CA GLY A 125 -6.24 -12.73 17.66
C GLY A 125 -6.92 -11.46 17.15
N VAL A 126 -7.93 -11.00 17.89
CA VAL A 126 -8.58 -9.70 17.68
C VAL A 126 -8.44 -8.90 18.96
N PHE A 127 -7.88 -7.70 18.84
CA PHE A 127 -7.60 -6.83 19.98
C PHE A 127 -8.31 -5.49 19.80
N PHE A 128 -8.77 -4.93 20.91
CA PHE A 128 -9.32 -3.58 20.93
C PHE A 128 -8.53 -2.73 21.93
N LEU A 129 -7.74 -1.79 21.42
CA LEU A 129 -6.99 -0.86 22.27
C LEU A 129 -7.86 0.34 22.63
N PHE A 130 -8.35 0.35 23.86
CA PHE A 130 -9.12 1.45 24.40
C PHE A 130 -8.24 2.42 25.19
N GLY A 131 -8.58 3.72 25.12
CA GLY A 131 -7.93 4.74 25.94
C GLY A 131 -8.46 6.13 25.63
N TYR A 132 -8.37 7.04 26.59
CA TYR A 132 -8.80 8.44 26.42
C TYR A 132 -7.99 9.18 25.35
N GLY A 133 -8.44 10.37 24.95
CA GLY A 133 -7.66 11.26 24.09
C GLY A 133 -6.29 11.55 24.71
N GLY A 134 -5.23 11.55 23.90
CA GLY A 134 -3.88 11.86 24.37
C GLY A 134 -3.12 10.71 25.07
N THR A 135 -3.69 9.51 25.19
CA THR A 135 -3.01 8.37 25.85
C THR A 135 -1.98 7.64 24.98
N GLY A 136 -1.57 8.22 23.86
CA GLY A 136 -0.52 7.65 23.01
C GLY A 136 -0.90 6.37 22.24
N LYS A 137 -2.17 6.08 22.00
CA LYS A 137 -2.60 4.90 21.19
C LYS A 137 -1.91 4.84 19.83
N THR A 138 -1.80 5.97 19.15
CA THR A 138 -1.10 6.09 17.86
C THR A 138 0.38 5.72 17.97
N ILE A 139 1.02 6.02 19.11
CA ILE A 139 2.42 5.63 19.35
C ILE A 139 2.50 4.10 19.45
N VAL A 140 1.59 3.45 20.20
CA VAL A 140 1.54 1.99 20.29
C VAL A 140 1.36 1.33 18.91
N TRP A 141 0.41 1.83 18.11
CA TRP A 141 0.19 1.31 16.76
C TRP A 141 1.41 1.48 15.86
N LYS A 142 2.05 2.66 15.90
CA LYS A 142 3.26 2.92 15.14
C LYS A 142 4.42 2.03 15.56
N THR A 143 4.64 1.88 16.86
CA THR A 143 5.67 0.95 17.36
C THR A 143 5.40 -0.48 16.89
N LEU A 144 4.15 -0.96 16.88
CA LEU A 144 3.80 -2.29 16.41
C LEU A 144 4.09 -2.49 14.91
N PHE A 145 3.60 -1.59 14.05
CA PHE A 145 3.80 -1.79 12.62
C PHE A 145 5.25 -1.53 12.17
N ASP A 146 5.97 -0.61 12.83
CA ASP A 146 7.39 -0.37 12.54
C ASP A 146 8.23 -1.61 12.93
N ALA A 147 7.91 -2.28 14.06
CA ALA A 147 8.58 -3.52 14.49
C ALA A 147 8.42 -4.70 13.53
N ILE A 148 7.27 -4.77 12.85
CA ILE A 148 6.95 -5.85 11.90
C ILE A 148 7.56 -5.51 10.54
N ARG A 149 7.37 -4.28 10.06
CA ARG A 149 7.91 -3.83 8.77
C ARG A 149 9.44 -3.76 8.76
N SER A 150 10.10 -3.49 9.90
CA SER A 150 11.58 -3.56 10.00
C SER A 150 12.14 -4.96 9.74
N LYS A 151 11.31 -6.00 9.82
CA LYS A 151 11.66 -7.39 9.47
C LYS A 151 11.34 -7.75 8.01
N GLY A 152 10.85 -6.79 7.23
CA GLY A 152 10.36 -7.02 5.87
C GLY A 152 9.02 -7.77 5.82
N GLU A 153 8.21 -7.67 6.87
CA GLU A 153 6.89 -8.30 6.96
C GLU A 153 5.76 -7.29 6.70
N ILE A 154 4.61 -7.79 6.23
CA ILE A 154 3.49 -6.95 5.78
C ILE A 154 2.58 -6.58 6.95
N VAL A 155 2.27 -5.28 7.05
CA VAL A 155 1.22 -4.75 7.94
C VAL A 155 0.25 -3.91 7.11
N ILE A 156 -1.04 -4.17 7.26
CA ILE A 156 -2.09 -3.41 6.58
C ILE A 156 -2.64 -2.37 7.53
N ASN A 157 -2.35 -1.10 7.26
CA ASN A 157 -2.86 0.03 8.03
C ASN A 157 -4.13 0.58 7.38
N VAL A 158 -5.23 0.59 8.12
CA VAL A 158 -6.51 1.17 7.68
C VAL A 158 -7.04 2.20 8.67
N ALA A 159 -7.85 3.12 8.16
CA ALA A 159 -8.60 4.05 8.98
C ALA A 159 -10.03 4.21 8.45
N SER A 160 -10.96 4.57 9.33
CA SER A 160 -12.36 4.79 8.91
C SER A 160 -12.55 6.03 8.03
N ILE A 161 -11.64 7.02 8.11
CA ILE A 161 -11.71 8.27 7.35
C ILE A 161 -10.39 8.56 6.63
N GLY A 162 -10.47 9.23 5.48
CA GLY A 162 -9.30 9.54 4.64
C GLY A 162 -8.26 10.41 5.33
N ILE A 163 -8.67 11.38 6.15
CA ILE A 163 -7.70 12.24 6.87
C ILE A 163 -6.89 11.44 7.89
N ALA A 164 -7.52 10.47 8.56
CA ALA A 164 -6.84 9.62 9.53
C ALA A 164 -5.90 8.61 8.85
N SER A 165 -6.21 8.15 7.64
CA SER A 165 -5.33 7.24 6.91
C SER A 165 -4.00 7.90 6.54
N LEU A 166 -3.98 9.22 6.33
CA LEU A 166 -2.74 9.98 6.09
C LEU A 166 -1.77 9.98 7.27
N LEU A 167 -2.26 9.70 8.49
CA LEU A 167 -1.42 9.60 9.69
C LEU A 167 -0.76 8.23 9.82
N LEU A 168 -1.16 7.25 9.00
CA LEU A 168 -0.61 5.91 8.97
C LEU A 168 0.26 5.75 7.72
N SER A 169 1.48 5.25 7.87
CA SER A 169 2.34 4.97 6.70
C SER A 169 1.74 3.84 5.87
N GLY A 170 1.54 4.11 4.57
CA GLY A 170 0.79 3.23 3.66
C GLY A 170 -0.72 3.16 3.98
N GLY A 171 -1.23 4.06 4.83
CA GLY A 171 -2.59 4.02 5.32
C GLY A 171 -3.62 4.27 4.23
N ARG A 172 -4.66 3.44 4.20
CA ARG A 172 -5.84 3.64 3.36
C ARG A 172 -7.11 3.68 4.18
N THR A 173 -8.21 4.14 3.57
CA THR A 173 -9.50 3.96 4.21
C THR A 173 -9.88 2.49 4.24
N THR A 174 -10.55 2.03 5.28
CA THR A 174 -11.08 0.66 5.37
C THR A 174 -11.95 0.33 4.14
N HIS A 175 -12.71 1.33 3.67
CA HIS A 175 -13.57 1.21 2.50
C HIS A 175 -12.79 0.90 1.21
N SER A 176 -11.76 1.71 0.92
CA SER A 176 -10.92 1.50 -0.27
C SER A 176 -9.95 0.32 -0.16
N ARG A 177 -9.54 -0.07 1.05
CA ARG A 177 -8.61 -1.19 1.22
C ARG A 177 -9.29 -2.55 1.05
N PHE A 178 -10.54 -2.69 1.44
CA PHE A 178 -11.25 -3.97 1.42
C PHE A 178 -12.40 -4.01 0.41
N ASN A 179 -12.47 -3.06 -0.53
CA ASN A 179 -13.54 -2.97 -1.53
C ASN A 179 -14.93 -3.05 -0.90
N ILE A 180 -15.16 -2.32 0.20
CA ILE A 180 -16.45 -2.32 0.88
C ILE A 180 -17.47 -1.63 -0.03
N PRO A 181 -18.68 -2.18 -0.26
CA PRO A 181 -19.70 -1.49 -1.05
C PRO A 181 -20.19 -0.23 -0.33
N PHE A 182 -20.44 0.85 -1.08
CA PHE A 182 -20.98 2.10 -0.52
C PHE A 182 -22.43 1.96 -0.06
N ASN A 183 -23.24 1.22 -0.82
CA ASN A 183 -24.63 0.95 -0.50
C ASN A 183 -24.70 -0.42 0.19
N LEU A 184 -24.84 -0.39 1.52
CA LEU A 184 -24.92 -1.61 2.33
C LEU A 184 -26.36 -2.11 2.41
N ASN A 185 -26.54 -3.41 2.24
CA ASN A 185 -27.75 -4.18 2.50
C ASN A 185 -27.37 -5.48 3.25
N GLU A 186 -28.36 -6.29 3.62
CA GLU A 186 -28.14 -7.54 4.38
C GLU A 186 -27.26 -8.56 3.64
N ASP A 187 -27.18 -8.45 2.30
CA ASP A 187 -26.39 -9.31 1.42
C ASP A 187 -25.07 -8.64 0.96
N SER A 188 -24.64 -7.58 1.63
CA SER A 188 -23.42 -6.88 1.26
C SER A 188 -22.18 -7.59 1.79
N PHE A 189 -21.29 -7.95 0.85
CA PHE A 189 -20.01 -8.57 1.14
C PHE A 189 -18.89 -7.80 0.43
N CYS A 190 -17.68 -7.84 0.98
CA CYS A 190 -16.49 -7.37 0.28
C CYS A 190 -16.23 -8.29 -0.93
N THR A 191 -16.13 -7.72 -2.13
CA THR A 191 -15.84 -8.48 -3.35
C THR A 191 -14.33 -8.70 -3.46
N ILE A 192 -13.83 -9.74 -2.78
CA ILE A 192 -12.42 -10.18 -2.84
C ILE A 192 -12.42 -11.63 -3.29
N ALA A 193 -11.95 -11.89 -4.52
CA ALA A 193 -11.86 -13.24 -5.05
C ALA A 193 -10.62 -13.97 -4.50
N PRO A 194 -10.62 -15.30 -4.35
CA PRO A 194 -9.48 -16.05 -3.79
C PRO A 194 -8.16 -15.89 -4.57
N ASP A 195 -8.27 -15.64 -5.88
CA ASP A 195 -7.19 -15.44 -6.84
C ASP A 195 -6.83 -13.98 -7.07
N ASP A 196 -7.47 -13.05 -6.35
CA ASP A 196 -7.20 -11.61 -6.42
C ASP A 196 -5.87 -11.25 -5.72
N ASP A 197 -5.20 -10.22 -6.22
CA ASP A 197 -4.01 -9.66 -5.61
C ASP A 197 -4.28 -9.19 -4.17
N LEU A 198 -5.49 -8.66 -3.92
CA LEU A 198 -5.87 -8.27 -2.57
C LEU A 198 -6.00 -9.48 -1.63
N ALA A 199 -6.49 -10.63 -2.11
CA ALA A 199 -6.54 -11.85 -1.30
C ALA A 199 -5.13 -12.35 -0.97
N ALA A 200 -4.22 -12.36 -1.95
CA ALA A 200 -2.83 -12.70 -1.72
C ALA A 200 -2.16 -11.74 -0.70
N LEU A 201 -2.44 -10.44 -0.78
CA LEU A 201 -1.95 -9.47 0.19
C LEU A 201 -2.47 -9.76 1.62
N LEU A 202 -3.78 -10.00 1.77
CA LEU A 202 -4.40 -10.34 3.05
C LEU A 202 -3.79 -11.60 3.66
N ASN A 203 -3.54 -12.62 2.84
CA ASN A 203 -2.92 -13.87 3.28
C ASN A 203 -1.47 -13.70 3.77
N ASN A 204 -0.75 -12.69 3.26
CA ASN A 204 0.63 -12.40 3.66
C ASN A 204 0.75 -11.42 4.83
N ALA A 205 -0.33 -10.72 5.19
CA ALA A 205 -0.34 -9.75 6.28
C ALA A 205 -0.12 -10.41 7.65
N LYS A 206 0.77 -9.84 8.47
CA LYS A 206 1.00 -10.25 9.86
C LYS A 206 0.10 -9.53 10.85
N LEU A 207 -0.32 -8.33 10.49
CA LEU A 207 -1.13 -7.47 11.32
C LEU A 207 -2.01 -6.57 10.43
N ILE A 208 -3.24 -6.35 10.88
CA ILE A 208 -4.16 -5.36 10.31
C ILE A 208 -4.54 -4.42 11.46
N ILE A 209 -4.32 -3.12 11.27
CA ILE A 209 -4.61 -2.06 12.25
C ILE A 209 -5.66 -1.12 11.67
#